data_AF-A0A7K3WUK7-F1
#
_entry.id   AF-A0A7K3WUK7-F1
#
_cell.length_a   1.000
_cell.length_b   1.000
_cell.length_c   1.000
_cell.angle_alpha   90.00
_cell.angle_beta   90.00
_cell.angle_gamma   90.00
#
_symmetry.space_group_name_H-M   'P 1'
#
loop_
_entity.id
_entity.type
_entity.pdbx_description
1 polymer ?
#
loop_
_entity_poly.entity_id
_entity_poly.type
_entity_poly.pdbx_seq_one_letter_code
_entity_poly.pdbx_strand_id
1 'polypeptide(L)'
;MKRIILYLIFIFSTLHVSSQSCDEIMASVKSKGYGSTYSSYNSDAISKVTFYDMTIDYNTYYFAIVCFKSEYSYGCTEYIYQVASSTKMNYSMNYTQSAGKAFWKYIDPYGDNLGCGPNL
;
A
#
# COMPACT_ATOMS: atom_id res chain seq x y z
N MET A 1 -35.94 -27.83 20.27
CA MET A 1 -35.91 -26.52 19.58
C MET A 1 -35.06 -25.47 20.31
N LYS A 2 -35.19 -25.27 21.64
CA LYS A 2 -34.38 -24.28 22.40
C LYS A 2 -32.85 -24.49 22.37
N ARG A 3 -32.37 -25.73 22.26
CA ARG A 3 -30.92 -26.02 22.18
C ARG A 3 -30.29 -25.67 20.82
N ILE A 4 -31.07 -25.69 19.73
CA ILE A 4 -30.57 -25.35 18.39
C ILE A 4 -30.27 -23.84 18.29
N ILE A 5 -31.07 -23.01 18.99
CA ILE A 5 -30.87 -21.57 19.06
C ILE A 5 -29.53 -21.21 19.75
N LEU A 6 -29.13 -21.97 20.78
CA LEU A 6 -27.86 -21.77 21.48
C LEU A 6 -26.64 -22.06 20.61
N TYR A 7 -26.72 -23.04 19.70
CA TYR A 7 -25.63 -23.34 18.76
C TYR A 7 -25.48 -22.27 17.67
N LEU A 8 -26.59 -21.67 17.21
CA LEU A 8 -26.57 -20.59 16.23
C LEU A 8 -25.90 -19.31 16.75
N ILE A 9 -26.09 -18.99 18.04
CA ILE A 9 -25.48 -17.80 18.66
C ILE A 9 -23.94 -17.95 18.77
N PHE A 10 -23.44 -19.16 19.00
CA PHE A 10 -22.01 -19.41 19.16
C PHE A 10 -21.23 -19.31 17.84
N ILE A 11 -21.90 -19.54 16.70
CA ILE A 11 -21.31 -19.46 15.36
C ILE A 11 -21.14 -18.01 14.89
N PHE A 12 -21.97 -17.07 15.36
CA PHE A 12 -21.88 -15.65 14.98
C PHE A 12 -20.77 -14.88 15.72
N SER A 13 -20.30 -15.38 16.86
CA SER A 13 -19.30 -14.71 17.70
C SER A 13 -17.85 -14.83 17.21
N THR A 14 -17.56 -15.60 16.15
CA THR A 14 -16.19 -15.79 15.64
C THR A 14 -15.84 -14.90 14.46
N LEU A 15 -16.71 -13.98 14.04
CA LEU A 15 -16.40 -13.01 12.99
C LEU A 15 -15.56 -11.85 13.54
N HIS A 16 -14.30 -12.12 13.87
CA HIS A 16 -13.29 -11.06 14.01
C HIS A 16 -12.84 -10.64 12.60
N VAL A 17 -13.63 -9.78 11.95
CA VAL A 17 -13.20 -9.12 10.71
C VAL A 17 -12.35 -7.92 11.11
N SER A 18 -11.04 -8.13 11.24
CA SER A 18 -10.08 -7.04 11.40
C SER A 18 -9.82 -6.39 10.03
N SER A 19 -10.79 -5.61 9.54
CA SER A 19 -10.54 -4.71 8.41
C SER A 19 -9.69 -3.56 8.91
N GLN A 20 -8.36 -3.71 8.90
CA GLN A 20 -7.47 -2.54 9.10
C GLN A 20 -7.72 -1.55 7.97
N SER A 21 -7.88 -0.28 8.32
CA SER A 21 -8.03 0.78 7.32
C SER A 21 -6.70 1.02 6.58
N CYS A 22 -6.76 1.53 5.35
CA CYS A 22 -5.57 1.87 4.57
C CYS A 22 -4.63 2.83 5.32
N ASP A 23 -5.20 3.76 6.09
CA ASP A 23 -4.44 4.71 6.91
C ASP A 23 -3.72 4.02 8.07
N GLU A 24 -4.37 3.06 8.75
CA GLU A 24 -3.75 2.27 9.81
C GLU A 24 -2.62 1.39 9.29
N ILE A 25 -2.83 0.72 8.14
CA ILE A 25 -1.79 -0.07 7.47
C ILE A 25 -0.61 0.82 7.12
N MET A 26 -0.88 1.97 6.49
CA MET A 26 0.15 2.93 6.10
C MET A 26 0.91 3.48 7.31
N ALA A 27 0.23 3.82 8.41
CA ALA A 27 0.86 4.29 9.64
C ALA A 27 1.75 3.21 10.28
N SER A 28 1.30 1.95 10.28
CA SER A 28 2.09 0.82 10.76
C SER A 28 3.35 0.59 9.91
N VAL A 29 3.20 0.62 8.58
CA VAL A 29 4.33 0.45 7.64
C VAL A 29 5.35 1.58 7.80
N LYS A 30 4.91 2.83 7.92
CA LYS A 30 5.82 3.98 8.12
C LYS A 30 6.56 3.94 9.45
N SER A 31 5.92 3.44 10.51
CA SER A 31 6.50 3.43 11.87
C SER A 31 7.46 2.28 12.11
N LYS A 32 7.22 1.11 11.49
CA LYS A 32 8.00 -0.12 11.74
C LYS A 32 8.91 -0.52 10.58
N GLY A 33 8.64 -0.03 9.37
CA GLY A 33 9.32 -0.47 8.15
C GLY A 33 10.61 0.28 7.88
N TYR A 34 11.52 -0.37 7.17
CA TYR A 34 12.74 0.28 6.67
C TYR A 34 12.49 0.89 5.29
N GLY A 35 12.52 2.23 5.21
CA GLY A 35 12.09 2.99 4.04
C GLY A 35 13.21 3.43 3.10
N SER A 36 12.97 3.41 1.78
CA SER A 36 13.81 4.02 0.73
C SER A 36 12.95 4.89 -0.19
N THR A 37 13.29 6.18 -0.32
CA THR A 37 12.48 7.15 -1.06
C THR A 37 13.11 7.55 -2.39
N TYR A 38 12.29 7.64 -3.43
CA TYR A 38 12.64 8.08 -4.78
C TYR A 38 11.77 9.28 -5.17
N SER A 39 12.36 10.47 -5.15
CA SER A 39 11.66 11.73 -5.46
C SER A 39 11.71 12.04 -6.96
N SER A 40 10.60 12.51 -7.51
CA SER A 40 10.40 12.77 -8.94
C SER A 40 9.97 14.22 -9.17
N TYR A 41 10.94 15.14 -9.14
CA TYR A 41 10.69 16.58 -9.25
C TYR A 41 10.01 16.98 -10.55
N ASN A 42 10.41 16.35 -11.67
CA ASN A 42 9.96 16.67 -13.03
C ASN A 42 8.71 15.89 -13.47
N SER A 43 8.09 15.13 -12.58
CA SER A 43 6.90 14.32 -12.90
C SER A 43 5.63 15.10 -12.58
N ASP A 44 4.66 15.14 -13.49
CA ASP A 44 3.43 15.92 -13.31
C ASP A 44 2.45 15.27 -12.32
N ALA A 45 2.41 13.93 -12.27
CA ALA A 45 1.44 13.19 -11.46
C ALA A 45 2.02 12.64 -10.16
N ILE A 46 3.29 12.21 -10.15
CA ILE A 46 3.91 11.56 -8.99
C ILE A 46 5.03 12.45 -8.45
N SER A 47 4.97 12.76 -7.15
CA SER A 47 5.99 13.55 -6.45
C SER A 47 7.11 12.67 -5.90
N LYS A 48 6.77 11.55 -5.26
CA LYS A 48 7.74 10.57 -4.75
C LYS A 48 7.11 9.20 -4.56
N VAL A 49 7.95 8.18 -4.47
CA VAL A 49 7.57 6.84 -4.04
C VAL A 49 8.52 6.40 -2.93
N THR A 50 7.98 5.90 -1.83
CA THR A 50 8.78 5.32 -0.73
C THR A 50 8.48 3.84 -0.61
N PHE A 51 9.52 3.01 -0.71
CA PHE A 51 9.43 1.57 -0.53
C PHE A 51 9.80 1.20 0.91
N TYR A 52 9.02 0.32 1.52
CA TYR A 52 9.24 -0.18 2.87
C TYR A 52 9.36 -1.70 2.87
N ASP A 53 10.37 -2.19 3.59
CA ASP A 53 10.55 -3.61 3.88
C ASP A 53 10.09 -3.85 5.34
N MET A 54 9.19 -4.81 5.56
CA MET A 54 8.56 -5.12 6.85
C MET A 54 8.73 -6.60 7.17
N THR A 55 9.27 -6.93 8.34
CA THR A 55 9.33 -8.32 8.82
C THR A 55 8.17 -8.58 9.78
N ILE A 56 7.26 -9.47 9.40
CA ILE A 56 6.09 -9.87 10.20
C ILE A 56 6.10 -11.41 10.26
N ASP A 57 6.13 -11.97 11.47
CA ASP A 57 6.15 -13.42 11.70
C ASP A 57 7.20 -14.16 10.84
N TYR A 58 8.44 -13.65 10.87
CA TYR A 58 9.60 -14.18 10.10
C TYR A 58 9.48 -14.10 8.58
N ASN A 59 8.42 -13.49 8.05
CA ASN A 59 8.24 -13.26 6.62
C ASN A 59 8.49 -11.78 6.28
N THR A 60 9.13 -11.54 5.14
CA THR A 60 9.39 -10.18 4.65
C THR A 60 8.29 -9.77 3.66
N TYR A 61 7.64 -8.67 3.97
CA TYR A 61 6.62 -8.03 3.14
C TYR A 61 7.15 -6.71 2.60
N TYR A 62 6.76 -6.38 1.37
CA TYR A 62 7.23 -5.20 0.65
C TYR A 62 6.06 -4.28 0.35
N PHE A 63 6.22 -3.01 0.69
CA PHE A 63 5.19 -2.00 0.48
C PHE A 63 5.75 -0.84 -0.33
N ALA A 64 4.90 -0.23 -1.15
CA ALA A 64 5.19 1.04 -1.81
C ALA A 64 4.14 2.06 -1.38
N ILE A 65 4.58 3.23 -0.95
CA ILE A 65 3.73 4.39 -0.68
C ILE A 65 3.99 5.41 -1.79
N VAL A 66 2.96 5.68 -2.58
CA VAL A 66 3.02 6.58 -3.74
C VAL A 66 2.35 7.90 -3.39
N CYS A 67 3.08 8.99 -3.56
CA CYS A 67 2.64 10.35 -3.27
C CYS A 67 2.30 11.05 -4.58
N PHE A 68 0.99 11.13 -4.89
CA PHE A 68 0.46 11.76 -6.09
C PHE A 68 0.28 13.25 -5.88
N LYS A 69 0.79 14.06 -6.81
CA LYS A 69 0.63 15.52 -6.80
C LYS A 69 -0.86 15.86 -6.88
N SER A 70 -1.28 16.82 -6.08
CA SER A 70 -2.63 17.41 -6.16
C SER A 70 -2.54 18.68 -7.00
N GLU A 71 -3.50 18.90 -7.90
CA GLU A 71 -3.52 20.04 -8.84
C GLU A 71 -3.48 21.42 -8.15
N TYR A 72 -3.75 21.50 -6.84
CA TYR A 72 -3.89 22.78 -6.12
C TYR A 72 -3.24 22.81 -4.73
N SER A 73 -2.40 21.83 -4.39
CA SER A 73 -1.80 21.74 -3.04
C SER A 73 -0.28 21.62 -3.11
N TYR A 74 0.40 22.25 -2.15
CA TYR A 74 1.83 22.03 -1.89
C TYR A 74 2.12 20.61 -1.36
N GLY A 75 1.08 19.84 -1.04
CA GLY A 75 1.17 18.46 -0.59
C GLY A 75 0.92 17.43 -1.70
N CYS A 76 0.75 16.19 -1.28
CA CYS A 76 0.36 15.08 -2.14
C CYS A 76 -0.60 14.17 -1.39
N THR A 77 -1.35 13.37 -2.13
CA THR A 77 -2.14 12.27 -1.57
C THR A 77 -1.34 10.99 -1.63
N GLU A 78 -1.22 10.30 -0.50
CA GLU A 78 -0.44 9.08 -0.37
C GLU A 78 -1.35 7.85 -0.43
N TYR A 79 -0.93 6.85 -1.22
CA TYR A 79 -1.61 5.56 -1.34
C TYR A 79 -0.61 4.43 -1.15
N ILE A 80 -1.05 3.35 -0.51
CA ILE A 80 -0.21 2.22 -0.15
C ILE A 80 -0.52 0.99 -1.01
N TYR A 81 0.53 0.31 -1.45
CA TYR A 81 0.49 -0.89 -2.27
C TYR A 81 1.35 -1.98 -1.63
N GLN A 82 0.85 -3.21 -1.56
CA GLN A 82 1.67 -4.37 -1.24
C GLN A 82 2.23 -4.94 -2.53
N VAL A 83 3.55 -4.90 -2.69
CA VAL A 83 4.23 -5.17 -3.97
C VAL A 83 5.17 -6.37 -3.86
N ALA A 84 5.68 -6.87 -5.00
CA ALA A 84 6.72 -7.90 -4.99
C ALA A 84 8.10 -7.33 -4.60
N SER A 85 8.98 -8.22 -4.12
CA SER A 85 10.36 -7.89 -3.70
C SER A 85 11.19 -7.21 -4.80
N SER A 86 10.95 -7.52 -6.07
CA SER A 86 11.67 -6.96 -7.23
C SER A 86 11.20 -5.55 -7.61
N THR A 87 10.06 -5.10 -7.10
CA THR A 87 9.39 -3.85 -7.53
C THR A 87 10.24 -2.63 -7.25
N LYS A 88 10.88 -2.56 -6.07
CA LYS A 88 11.79 -1.47 -5.70
C LYS A 88 12.91 -1.29 -6.72
N MET A 89 13.58 -2.39 -7.07
CA MET A 89 14.68 -2.38 -8.03
C MET A 89 14.19 -1.96 -9.42
N ASN A 90 13.12 -2.56 -9.91
CA ASN A 90 12.53 -2.24 -11.22
C ASN A 90 12.09 -0.77 -11.32
N TYR A 91 11.41 -0.23 -10.30
CA TYR A 91 11.02 1.17 -10.26
C TYR A 91 12.25 2.09 -10.22
N SER A 92 13.21 1.81 -9.34
CA SER A 92 14.41 2.64 -9.17
C SER A 92 15.26 2.78 -10.43
N MET A 93 15.23 1.79 -11.31
CA MET A 93 15.95 1.82 -12.59
C MET A 93 15.24 2.63 -13.69
N ASN A 94 13.94 2.91 -13.53
CA ASN A 94 13.12 3.48 -14.60
C ASN A 94 12.46 4.82 -14.25
N TYR A 95 12.34 5.17 -12.96
CA TYR A 95 11.59 6.36 -12.52
C TYR A 95 12.16 7.69 -12.99
N THR A 96 13.48 7.76 -13.23
CA THR A 96 14.14 9.00 -13.70
C THR A 96 13.74 9.38 -15.12
N GLN A 97 13.36 8.41 -15.95
CA GLN A 97 12.85 8.67 -17.30
C GLN A 97 11.39 9.15 -17.24
N SER A 98 10.57 8.50 -16.43
CA SER A 98 9.20 8.91 -16.14
C SER A 98 8.66 8.13 -14.94
N ALA A 99 8.43 8.85 -13.84
CA ALA A 99 7.86 8.26 -12.63
C ALA A 99 6.47 7.68 -12.87
N GLY A 100 5.63 8.36 -13.66
CA GLY A 100 4.30 7.87 -14.05
C GLY A 100 4.37 6.55 -14.82
N LYS A 101 5.23 6.44 -15.85
CA LYS A 101 5.39 5.17 -16.60
C LYS A 101 5.93 4.05 -15.72
N ALA A 102 6.88 4.36 -14.83
CA ALA A 102 7.41 3.38 -13.90
C ALA A 102 6.34 2.91 -12.89
N PHE A 103 5.48 3.80 -12.41
CA PHE A 103 4.35 3.47 -11.55
C PHE A 103 3.38 2.52 -12.25
N TRP A 104 2.86 2.90 -13.41
CA TRP A 104 1.89 2.10 -14.17
C TRP A 104 2.41 0.70 -14.51
N LYS A 105 3.72 0.57 -14.74
CA LYS A 105 4.33 -0.71 -15.13
C LYS A 105 4.64 -1.61 -13.93
N TYR A 106 5.07 -1.03 -12.81
CA TYR A 106 5.69 -1.81 -11.73
C TYR A 106 4.93 -1.78 -10.41
N ILE A 107 4.10 -0.75 -10.14
CA ILE A 107 3.38 -0.59 -8.87
C ILE A 107 1.88 -0.80 -9.06
N ASP A 108 1.31 -0.14 -10.07
CA ASP A 108 -0.14 -0.20 -10.35
C ASP A 108 -0.73 -1.62 -10.49
N PRO A 109 -0.03 -2.62 -11.08
CA PRO A 109 -0.54 -3.99 -11.16
C PRO A 109 -0.83 -4.65 -9.80
N TYR A 110 -0.41 -4.04 -8.69
CA TYR A 110 -0.66 -4.49 -7.33
C TYR A 110 -1.78 -3.73 -6.62
N GLY A 111 -2.53 -2.85 -7.31
CA GLY A 111 -3.58 -2.01 -6.71
C GLY A 111 -4.64 -2.81 -5.95
N ASP A 112 -5.00 -3.99 -6.44
CA ASP A 112 -6.02 -4.86 -5.87
C ASP A 112 -5.57 -5.63 -4.63
N ASN A 113 -4.25 -5.73 -4.37
CA ASN A 113 -3.73 -6.53 -3.25
C ASN A 113 -4.23 -6.01 -1.89
N LEU A 114 -4.26 -4.68 -1.73
CA LEU A 114 -4.77 -4.03 -0.53
C LEU A 114 -6.10 -3.31 -0.77
N GLY A 115 -6.44 -2.99 -2.03
CA GLY A 115 -7.59 -2.13 -2.35
C GLY A 115 -7.43 -0.70 -1.83
N CYS A 116 -6.18 -0.28 -1.54
CA CYS A 116 -5.85 1.03 -0.98
C CYS A 116 -5.32 2.02 -2.03
N GLY A 117 -5.45 1.67 -3.31
CA GLY A 117 -5.15 2.58 -4.42
C GLY A 117 -6.19 3.69 -4.57
N PRO A 118 -5.89 4.73 -5.36
CA PRO A 118 -6.88 5.73 -5.74
C PRO A 118 -8.01 5.08 -6.55
N ASN A 119 -9.25 5.48 -6.29
CA ASN A 119 -10.36 5.23 -7.22
C ASN A 119 -10.20 6.19 -8.40
N LEU A 120 -9.59 5.69 -9.48
CA LEU A 120 -9.40 6.42 -10.74
C LEU A 120 -10.54 6.17 -11.72
#